data_AF-A0A7R9HGV1-F1
#
_entry.id   AF-A0A7R9HGV1-F1
#
_cell.length_a   1.000
_cell.length_b   1.000
_cell.length_c   1.000
_cell.angle_alpha   90.00
_cell.angle_beta   90.00
_cell.angle_gamma   90.00
#
_symmetry.space_group_name_H-M   'P 1'
#
loop_
_entity.id
_entity.type
_entity.pdbx_description
1 polymer ?
#
loop_
_entity_poly.entity_id
_entity_poly.type
_entity_poly.pdbx_seq_one_letter_code
_entity_poly.pdbx_strand_id
1 'polypeptide(L)'
;MPCASHNCVRSEPNLGSKQDKWEIDPQELMLLEELGSGQFGVVRHGKWRGSIDVAVKMMKEGTMSEDDFIEEAKVMTKLQHQNLVQLYGVCSKHRPIYIVTEYMRHGSLLNYLRRHEVSLGGNVGLLLDMCIQVCKGMAYLERHNYIHRDLAARNCLVGSENVVKVADF
;
A
#
# COMPACT_ATOMS: atom_id res chain seq x y z
N MET A 1 55.89 -39.32 6.51
CA MET A 1 55.65 -38.11 7.32
C MET A 1 54.99 -37.07 6.41
N PRO A 2 53.84 -36.49 6.81
CA PRO A 2 52.93 -35.76 5.93
C PRO A 2 53.19 -34.24 5.92
N CYS A 3 52.81 -33.56 4.84
CA CYS A 3 52.41 -32.15 4.91
C CYS A 3 51.04 -32.00 4.22
N ALA A 4 50.04 -31.69 5.04
CA ALA A 4 48.69 -31.36 4.62
C ALA A 4 48.58 -29.93 4.08
N SER A 5 47.41 -29.67 3.47
CA SER A 5 46.70 -28.38 3.37
C SER A 5 47.20 -27.40 2.28
N HIS A 6 46.36 -26.80 1.43
CA HIS A 6 44.95 -26.45 1.58
C HIS A 6 44.17 -26.62 0.27
N ASN A 7 43.02 -27.30 0.34
CA ASN A 7 41.96 -27.17 -0.67
C ASN A 7 41.36 -25.77 -0.56
N CYS A 8 41.64 -24.92 -1.55
CA CYS A 8 40.95 -23.64 -1.71
C CYS A 8 39.57 -23.94 -2.32
N VAL A 9 38.60 -24.33 -1.48
CA VAL A 9 37.20 -24.37 -1.88
C VAL A 9 36.78 -22.93 -2.08
N ARG A 10 36.71 -22.49 -3.34
CA ARG A 10 36.02 -21.24 -3.68
C ARG A 10 34.56 -21.44 -3.30
N SER A 11 34.14 -20.81 -2.22
CA SER A 11 32.73 -20.67 -1.89
C SER A 11 32.07 -19.91 -3.04
N GLU A 12 31.22 -20.62 -3.79
CA GLU A 12 30.32 -19.99 -4.74
C GLU A 12 29.48 -18.97 -3.97
N PRO A 13 29.35 -17.72 -4.47
CA PRO A 13 28.41 -16.79 -3.86
C PRO A 13 27.02 -17.39 -4.01
N ASN A 14 26.37 -17.65 -2.87
CA ASN A 14 24.96 -17.97 -2.79
C ASN A 14 24.21 -17.03 -3.73
N LEU A 15 23.67 -17.56 -4.83
CA LEU A 15 22.68 -16.88 -5.63
C LEU A 15 21.48 -16.67 -4.70
N GLY A 16 21.47 -15.54 -3.99
CA GLY A 16 20.32 -15.07 -3.25
C GLY A 16 19.13 -15.17 -4.20
N SER A 17 18.19 -16.03 -3.82
CA SER A 17 16.92 -16.21 -4.51
C SER A 17 16.39 -14.83 -4.88
N LYS A 18 15.94 -14.68 -6.13
CA LYS A 18 15.28 -13.46 -6.62
C LYS A 18 14.20 -13.08 -5.61
N GLN A 19 14.51 -12.15 -4.71
CA GLN A 19 13.57 -11.75 -3.69
C GLN A 19 12.48 -11.00 -4.43
N ASP A 20 11.29 -11.57 -4.42
CA ASP A 20 10.10 -10.98 -4.98
C ASP A 20 9.98 -9.54 -4.49
N LYS A 21 10.12 -8.55 -5.40
CA LYS A 21 10.18 -7.11 -5.05
C LYS A 21 8.97 -6.61 -4.25
N TRP A 22 7.89 -7.40 -4.23
CA TRP A 22 6.61 -7.11 -3.60
C TRP A 22 6.45 -7.74 -2.21
N GLU A 23 7.31 -8.68 -1.81
CA GLU A 23 7.25 -9.32 -0.49
C GLU A 23 8.11 -8.54 0.51
N ILE A 24 7.49 -8.00 1.55
CA ILE A 24 8.13 -7.23 2.62
C ILE A 24 8.35 -8.15 3.82
N ASP A 25 9.55 -8.11 4.39
CA ASP A 25 9.82 -8.77 5.68
C ASP A 25 9.11 -7.99 6.80
N PRO A 26 8.21 -8.62 7.60
CA PRO A 26 7.56 -7.98 8.73
C PRO A 26 8.52 -7.34 9.73
N GLN A 27 9.77 -7.82 9.84
CA GLN A 27 10.79 -7.24 10.73
C GLN A 27 11.25 -5.85 10.27
N GLU A 28 11.03 -5.49 9.00
CA GLU A 28 11.29 -4.15 8.49
C GLU A 28 10.17 -3.15 8.84
N LEU A 29 9.05 -3.61 9.41
CA LEU A 29 7.90 -2.80 9.77
C LEU A 29 7.84 -2.51 11.27
N MET A 30 7.70 -1.24 11.61
CA MET A 30 7.32 -0.78 12.94
C MET A 30 5.87 -0.31 12.91
N LEU A 31 4.98 -1.02 13.61
CA LEU A 31 3.56 -0.64 13.72
C LEU A 31 3.37 0.40 14.83
N LEU A 32 2.72 1.51 14.49
CA LEU A 32 2.45 2.65 15.36
C LEU A 32 0.94 2.71 15.70
N GLU A 33 0.33 3.88 15.69
CA GLU A 33 -1.08 4.06 16.06
C GLU A 33 -2.07 3.36 15.10
N GLU A 34 -3.25 3.00 15.62
CA GLU A 34 -4.37 2.55 14.78
C GLU A 34 -4.97 3.74 14.04
N LEU A 35 -5.15 3.59 12.73
CA LEU A 35 -5.83 4.57 11.86
C LEU A 35 -7.31 4.26 11.70
N GLY A 36 -7.68 2.98 11.80
CA GLY A 36 -9.06 2.53 11.84
C GLY A 36 -9.19 1.02 11.73
N SER A 37 -10.41 0.54 11.94
CA SER A 37 -10.74 -0.88 11.88
C SER A 37 -12.08 -1.08 11.16
N GLY A 38 -12.25 -2.24 10.53
CA GLY A 38 -13.43 -2.54 9.74
C GLY A 38 -13.65 -4.02 9.50
N GLN A 39 -14.50 -4.32 8.52
CA GLN A 39 -14.86 -5.70 8.17
C GLN A 39 -13.63 -6.53 7.83
N PHE A 40 -12.72 -5.98 7.02
CA PHE A 40 -11.58 -6.69 6.46
C PHE A 40 -10.35 -6.76 7.38
N GLY A 41 -10.31 -5.97 8.47
CA GLY A 41 -9.11 -5.89 9.29
C GLY A 41 -8.93 -4.58 10.03
N VAL A 42 -7.70 -4.39 10.50
CA VAL A 42 -7.24 -3.17 11.20
C VAL A 42 -6.18 -2.50 10.33
N VAL A 43 -6.25 -1.18 10.20
CA VAL A 43 -5.24 -0.37 9.52
C VAL A 43 -4.46 0.40 10.58
N ARG A 44 -3.14 0.27 10.56
CA ARG A 44 -2.23 1.00 11.45
C ARG A 44 -1.30 1.89 10.65
N HIS A 45 -0.94 3.02 11.23
CA HIS A 45 0.21 3.79 10.78
C HIS A 45 1.48 3.01 11.15
N GLY A 46 2.56 3.19 10.39
CA GLY A 46 3.81 2.52 10.66
C GLY A 46 5.01 3.17 9.96
N LYS A 47 6.19 2.66 10.28
CA LYS A 47 7.44 2.98 9.60
C LYS A 47 8.01 1.73 8.91
N TRP A 48 8.31 1.83 7.63
CA TRP A 48 9.07 0.83 6.90
C TRP A 48 10.54 1.24 6.81
N ARG A 49 11.45 0.32 7.15
CA ARG A 49 12.91 0.55 7.21
C ARG A 49 13.27 1.79 8.05
N GLY A 50 12.54 1.98 9.15
CA GLY A 50 12.75 3.04 10.14
C GLY A 50 12.40 4.47 9.70
N SER A 51 12.08 4.73 8.43
CA SER A 51 11.95 6.11 7.93
C SER A 51 10.70 6.37 7.09
N ILE A 52 10.25 5.41 6.28
CA ILE A 52 9.17 5.58 5.32
C ILE A 52 7.83 5.43 6.04
N ASP A 53 6.99 6.46 6.05
CA ASP A 53 5.62 6.38 6.59
C ASP A 53 4.76 5.46 5.71
N VAL A 54 4.08 4.51 6.37
CA VAL A 54 3.23 3.50 5.71
C VAL A 54 1.89 3.35 6.43
N ALA A 55 0.88 2.97 5.67
CA ALA A 55 -0.34 2.39 6.21
C ALA A 55 -0.28 0.87 6.06
N VAL A 56 -0.40 0.15 7.16
CA VAL A 56 -0.35 -1.31 7.22
C VAL A 56 -1.74 -1.86 7.54
N LYS A 57 -2.37 -2.51 6.56
CA LYS A 57 -3.67 -3.17 6.73
C LYS A 57 -3.43 -4.63 7.09
N MET A 58 -3.80 -4.99 8.31
CA MET A 58 -3.74 -6.33 8.87
C MET A 58 -5.03 -7.07 8.51
N MET A 59 -4.93 -8.07 7.64
CA MET A 59 -6.08 -8.82 7.14
C MET A 59 -6.56 -9.83 8.18
N LYS A 60 -7.88 -9.94 8.39
CA LYS A 60 -8.46 -11.02 9.22
C LYS A 60 -8.31 -12.38 8.56
N GLU A 61 -8.12 -13.42 9.36
CA GLU A 61 -8.13 -14.80 8.87
C GLU A 61 -9.46 -15.15 8.19
N GLY A 62 -9.39 -15.95 7.12
CA GLY A 62 -10.57 -16.43 6.38
C GLY A 62 -11.23 -15.42 5.43
N THR A 63 -10.63 -14.25 5.19
CA THR A 63 -11.22 -13.22 4.30
C THR A 63 -10.97 -13.47 2.81
N MET A 64 -9.93 -14.25 2.44
CA MET A 64 -9.54 -14.53 1.05
C MET A 64 -8.64 -15.78 0.99
N SER A 65 -8.61 -16.47 -0.16
CA SER A 65 -7.59 -17.48 -0.44
C SER A 65 -6.21 -16.81 -0.55
N GLU A 66 -5.14 -17.47 -0.08
CA GLU A 66 -3.80 -16.88 -0.09
C GLU A 66 -3.25 -16.71 -1.52
N ASP A 67 -3.55 -17.67 -2.40
CA ASP A 67 -3.09 -17.65 -3.79
C ASP A 67 -3.73 -16.52 -4.59
N ASP A 68 -5.06 -16.33 -4.48
CA ASP A 68 -5.75 -15.23 -5.18
C ASP A 68 -5.26 -13.87 -4.69
N PHE A 69 -5.01 -13.76 -3.38
CA PHE A 69 -4.48 -12.54 -2.77
C PHE A 69 -3.09 -12.18 -3.32
N ILE A 70 -2.20 -13.16 -3.42
CA ILE A 70 -0.85 -12.96 -3.93
C ILE A 70 -0.86 -12.52 -5.39
N GLU A 71 -1.68 -13.15 -6.24
CA GLU A 71 -1.79 -12.77 -7.65
C GLU A 71 -2.39 -11.36 -7.81
N GLU A 72 -3.41 -11.01 -7.03
CA GLU A 72 -3.98 -9.66 -7.03
C GLU A 72 -2.94 -8.63 -6.55
N ALA A 73 -2.20 -8.91 -5.47
CA ALA A 73 -1.13 -8.03 -4.97
C ALA A 73 -0.01 -7.81 -6.01
N LYS A 74 0.36 -8.84 -6.79
CA LYS A 74 1.34 -8.72 -7.88
C LYS A 74 0.85 -7.83 -9.03
N VAL A 75 -0.46 -7.80 -9.29
CA VAL A 75 -1.05 -6.89 -10.29
C VAL A 75 -1.09 -5.46 -9.71
N MET A 76 -1.59 -5.30 -8.49
CA MET A 76 -1.73 -4.01 -7.82
C MET A 76 -0.38 -3.29 -7.62
N THR A 77 0.69 -4.01 -7.29
CA THR A 77 2.04 -3.41 -7.13
C THR A 77 2.60 -2.80 -8.42
N LYS A 78 2.09 -3.22 -9.59
CA LYS A 78 2.49 -2.66 -10.90
C LYS A 78 1.67 -1.42 -11.29
N LEU A 79 0.54 -1.16 -10.63
CA LEU A 79 -0.27 0.02 -10.87
C LEU A 79 0.36 1.21 -10.13
N GLN A 80 1.00 2.11 -10.88
CA GLN A 80 1.73 3.25 -10.34
C GLN A 80 1.25 4.54 -10.98
N HIS A 81 0.57 5.38 -10.20
CA HIS A 81 0.06 6.65 -10.67
C HIS A 81 -0.06 7.64 -9.51
N GLN A 82 0.22 8.92 -9.76
CA GLN A 82 0.20 9.97 -8.73
C GLN A 82 -1.15 10.15 -8.00
N ASN A 83 -2.25 9.66 -8.57
CA ASN A 83 -3.59 9.70 -7.99
C ASN A 83 -4.16 8.31 -7.64
N LEU A 84 -3.28 7.31 -7.52
CA LEU A 84 -3.59 5.99 -6.94
C LEU A 84 -2.70 5.79 -5.71
N VAL A 85 -3.26 5.24 -4.64
CA VAL A 85 -2.48 4.87 -3.44
C VAL A 85 -1.50 3.78 -3.83
N GLN A 86 -0.21 4.05 -3.62
CA GLN A 86 0.86 3.14 -3.94
C GLN A 86 0.87 1.96 -2.96
N LEU A 87 0.69 0.75 -3.50
CA LEU A 87 1.02 -0.49 -2.83
C LEU A 87 2.54 -0.69 -2.89
N TYR A 88 3.20 -0.71 -1.72
CA TYR A 88 4.63 -1.01 -1.64
C TYR A 88 4.88 -2.52 -1.66
N GLY A 89 4.02 -3.29 -1.01
CA GLY A 89 4.14 -4.73 -0.97
C GLY A 89 3.22 -5.36 0.06
N VAL A 90 3.42 -6.66 0.29
CA VAL A 90 2.67 -7.44 1.27
C VAL A 90 3.61 -8.25 2.15
N CYS A 91 3.13 -8.61 3.34
CA CYS A 91 3.73 -9.67 4.15
C CYS A 91 2.79 -10.87 4.06
N SER A 92 3.14 -11.87 3.25
CA SER A 92 2.26 -12.99 2.92
C SER A 92 2.77 -14.34 3.43
N LYS A 93 4.07 -14.45 3.74
CA LYS A 93 4.69 -15.72 4.20
C LYS A 93 4.12 -16.29 5.49
N HIS A 94 3.61 -15.43 6.39
CA HIS A 94 3.06 -15.83 7.68
C HIS A 94 1.81 -15.02 8.01
N ARG A 95 0.92 -15.62 8.80
CA ARG A 95 -0.27 -14.94 9.31
C ARG A 95 0.09 -14.06 10.52
N PRO A 96 -0.63 -12.94 10.72
CA PRO A 96 -1.61 -12.35 9.81
C PRO A 96 -0.96 -11.71 8.57
N ILE A 97 -1.68 -11.72 7.43
CA ILE A 97 -1.22 -11.08 6.19
C ILE A 97 -1.27 -9.55 6.34
N TYR A 98 -0.23 -8.87 5.86
CA TYR A 98 -0.17 -7.41 5.82
C TYR A 98 -0.17 -6.88 4.40
N ILE A 99 -0.95 -5.82 4.16
CA ILE A 99 -0.85 -4.98 2.96
C ILE A 99 -0.18 -3.67 3.38
N VAL A 100 0.91 -3.30 2.72
CA VAL A 100 1.71 -2.12 3.05
C VAL A 100 1.59 -1.09 1.93
N THR A 101 0.99 0.05 2.25
CA THR A 101 0.73 1.14 1.30
C THR A 101 1.37 2.44 1.79
N GLU A 102 1.46 3.43 0.91
CA GLU A 102 1.82 4.78 1.33
C GLU A 102 0.84 5.34 2.38
N TYR A 103 1.36 6.11 3.33
CA TYR A 103 0.53 6.74 4.34
C TYR A 103 -0.09 8.06 3.84
N MET A 104 -1.41 8.17 3.97
CA MET A 104 -2.19 9.34 3.58
C MET A 104 -2.66 10.12 4.82
N ARG A 105 -1.87 11.12 5.21
CA ARG A 105 -1.96 11.80 6.52
C ARG A 105 -3.31 12.43 6.88
N HIS A 106 -4.16 12.73 5.91
CA HIS A 106 -5.47 13.34 6.17
C HIS A 106 -6.62 12.33 6.13
N GLY A 107 -6.32 11.05 5.87
CA GLY A 107 -7.30 9.97 5.88
C GLY A 107 -8.27 10.05 4.71
N SER A 108 -9.48 9.51 4.87
CA SER A 108 -10.45 9.45 3.78
C SER A 108 -10.97 10.82 3.36
N LEU A 109 -11.21 10.98 2.06
CA LEU A 109 -11.79 12.18 1.45
C LEU A 109 -13.16 12.49 2.04
N LEU A 110 -13.98 11.47 2.33
CA LEU A 110 -15.27 11.65 3.01
C LEU A 110 -15.12 12.38 4.36
N ASN A 111 -14.21 11.92 5.21
CA ASN A 111 -13.99 12.52 6.53
C ASN A 111 -13.26 13.85 6.42
N TYR A 112 -12.41 14.02 5.40
CA TYR A 112 -11.75 15.28 5.10
C TYR A 112 -12.78 16.36 4.73
N LEU A 113 -13.68 16.08 3.79
CA LEU A 113 -14.73 17.00 3.35
C LEU A 113 -15.64 17.42 4.51
N ARG A 114 -16.09 16.47 5.33
CA ARG A 114 -16.93 16.75 6.51
C ARG A 114 -16.22 17.65 7.54
N ARG A 115 -14.94 17.40 7.82
CA ARG A 115 -14.17 18.21 8.78
C ARG A 115 -13.90 19.63 8.29
N HIS A 116 -13.89 19.85 6.98
CA HIS A 116 -13.57 21.12 6.34
C HIS A 116 -14.75 21.72 5.59
N GLU A 117 -15.98 21.33 5.91
CA GLU A 117 -17.20 21.75 5.19
C GLU A 117 -17.30 23.28 5.08
N VAL A 118 -17.03 23.99 6.17
CA VAL A 118 -17.11 25.46 6.21
C VAL A 118 -16.03 26.12 5.34
N SER A 119 -14.79 25.63 5.38
CA SER A 119 -13.69 26.23 4.62
C SER A 119 -13.70 25.85 3.15
N LEU A 120 -14.22 24.67 2.81
CA LEU A 120 -14.33 24.18 1.43
C LEU A 120 -15.63 24.60 0.75
N GLY A 121 -16.69 24.91 1.50
CA GLY A 121 -18.02 25.22 0.94
C GLY A 121 -18.03 26.37 -0.08
N GLY A 122 -17.10 27.32 0.05
CA GLY A 122 -16.90 28.39 -0.94
C GLY A 122 -15.77 28.15 -1.94
N ASN A 123 -14.93 27.13 -1.74
CA ASN A 123 -13.74 26.88 -2.55
C ASN A 123 -14.01 25.84 -3.65
N VAL A 124 -14.86 26.22 -4.59
CA VAL A 124 -15.23 25.37 -5.74
C VAL A 124 -14.02 24.93 -6.55
N GLY A 125 -13.00 25.79 -6.67
CA GLY A 125 -11.77 25.47 -7.39
C GLY A 125 -11.02 24.28 -6.78
N LEU A 126 -10.88 24.24 -5.45
CA LEU A 126 -10.25 23.12 -4.76
C LEU A 126 -11.08 21.84 -4.85
N LEU A 127 -12.40 21.93 -4.72
CA LEU A 127 -13.29 20.77 -4.90
C LEU A 127 -13.20 20.18 -6.31
N LEU A 128 -13.17 21.05 -7.33
CA LEU A 128 -13.00 20.63 -8.72
C LEU A 128 -11.64 19.97 -8.95
N ASP A 129 -10.56 20.50 -8.37
CA ASP A 129 -9.24 19.89 -8.45
C ASP A 129 -9.22 18.49 -7.81
N MET A 130 -9.82 18.29 -6.64
CA MET A 130 -9.97 16.97 -6.03
C MET A 130 -10.72 15.98 -6.94
N CYS A 131 -11.79 16.43 -7.62
CA CYS A 131 -12.49 15.60 -8.60
C CYS A 131 -11.59 15.23 -9.78
N ILE A 132 -10.85 16.19 -10.34
CA ILE A 132 -9.91 15.96 -11.45
C ILE A 132 -8.84 14.94 -11.06
N GLN A 133 -8.30 15.04 -9.84
CA GLN A 133 -7.33 14.09 -9.30
C GLN A 133 -7.89 12.65 -9.27
N VAL A 134 -9.11 12.46 -8.74
CA VAL A 134 -9.79 11.15 -8.76
C VAL A 134 -10.02 10.65 -10.19
N CYS A 135 -10.49 11.51 -11.10
CA CYS A 135 -10.68 11.15 -12.50
C CYS A 135 -9.38 10.71 -13.19
N LYS A 136 -8.24 11.36 -12.90
CA LYS A 136 -6.93 10.95 -13.43
C LYS A 136 -6.55 9.55 -12.94
N GLY A 137 -6.79 9.24 -11.66
CA GLY A 137 -6.57 7.89 -11.12
C GLY A 137 -7.45 6.84 -11.80
N MET A 138 -8.75 7.12 -11.95
CA MET A 138 -9.68 6.20 -12.61
C MET A 138 -9.39 6.00 -14.10
N ALA A 139 -9.02 7.06 -14.81
CA ALA A 139 -8.60 6.96 -16.21
C ALA A 139 -7.32 6.11 -16.37
N TYR A 140 -6.42 6.16 -15.39
CA TYR A 140 -5.27 5.25 -15.36
C TYR A 140 -5.70 3.79 -15.19
N LEU A 141 -6.60 3.49 -14.24
CA LEU A 141 -7.12 2.13 -14.03
C LEU A 141 -7.83 1.59 -15.28
N GLU A 142 -8.64 2.42 -15.93
CA GLU A 142 -9.33 2.09 -17.19
C GLU A 142 -8.33 1.67 -18.29
N ARG A 143 -7.26 2.45 -18.50
CA ARG A 143 -6.21 2.12 -19.48
C ARG A 143 -5.49 0.81 -19.21
N HIS A 144 -5.53 0.34 -17.96
CA HIS A 144 -4.95 -0.94 -17.54
C HIS A 144 -6.00 -2.06 -17.45
N ASN A 145 -7.22 -1.83 -17.95
CA ASN A 145 -8.35 -2.77 -17.89
C ASN A 145 -8.66 -3.22 -16.45
N TYR A 146 -8.46 -2.32 -15.48
CA TYR A 146 -8.66 -2.61 -14.07
C TYR A 146 -9.94 -1.94 -13.55
N ILE A 147 -10.80 -2.72 -12.90
CA ILE A 147 -12.09 -2.25 -12.38
C ILE A 147 -12.00 -2.11 -10.87
N HIS A 148 -12.16 -0.90 -10.35
CA HIS A 148 -12.11 -0.63 -8.89
C HIS A 148 -13.24 -1.31 -8.11
N ARG A 149 -14.45 -1.43 -8.69
CA ARG A 149 -15.66 -2.07 -8.10
C ARG A 149 -16.30 -1.36 -6.90
N ASP A 150 -15.60 -0.47 -6.19
CA ASP A 150 -16.16 0.27 -5.05
C ASP A 150 -15.68 1.74 -4.99
N LEU A 151 -15.75 2.47 -6.12
CA LEU A 151 -15.36 3.88 -6.12
C LEU A 151 -16.34 4.71 -5.29
N ALA A 152 -15.85 5.29 -4.20
CA ALA A 152 -16.58 6.21 -3.34
C ALA A 152 -15.62 7.14 -2.59
N ALA A 153 -16.11 8.27 -2.06
CA ALA A 153 -15.28 9.21 -1.29
C ALA A 153 -14.64 8.60 -0.04
N ARG A 154 -15.17 7.49 0.49
CA ARG A 154 -14.55 6.74 1.60
C ARG A 154 -13.30 5.95 1.16
N ASN A 155 -13.22 5.56 -0.11
CA ASN A 155 -12.10 4.84 -0.72
C ASN A 155 -11.20 5.78 -1.55
N CYS A 156 -11.28 7.08 -1.29
CA CYS A 156 -10.30 8.06 -1.73
C CYS A 156 -9.60 8.60 -0.48
N LEU A 157 -8.29 8.75 -0.51
CA LEU A 157 -7.49 9.23 0.60
C LEU A 157 -6.84 10.58 0.26
N VAL A 158 -6.63 11.39 1.29
CA VAL A 158 -6.05 12.74 1.17
C VAL A 158 -4.68 12.76 1.85
N GLY A 159 -3.66 13.14 1.08
CA GLY A 159 -2.27 13.28 1.50
C GLY A 159 -1.93 14.73 1.82
N SER A 160 -0.64 15.04 1.92
CA SER A 160 -0.17 16.42 2.05
C SER A 160 -0.61 17.27 0.85
N GLU A 161 -0.75 18.58 1.06
CA GLU A 161 -1.04 19.56 0.00
C GLU A 161 -2.31 19.25 -0.80
N ASN A 162 -3.30 18.62 -0.15
CA ASN A 162 -4.59 18.23 -0.74
C ASN A 162 -4.47 17.29 -1.94
N VAL A 163 -3.38 16.52 -2.04
CA VAL A 163 -3.27 15.44 -3.02
C VAL A 163 -4.29 14.34 -2.69
N VAL A 164 -5.15 14.02 -3.65
CA VAL A 164 -6.16 12.97 -3.54
C VAL A 164 -5.71 11.75 -4.34
N LYS A 165 -5.78 10.58 -3.70
CA LYS A 165 -5.49 9.30 -4.33
C LYS A 165 -6.62 8.31 -4.12
N VAL A 166 -6.95 7.55 -5.16
CA VAL A 166 -7.91 6.44 -5.09
C VAL A 166 -7.24 5.26 -4.38
N ALA A 167 -7.96 4.60 -3.48
CA ALA A 167 -7.51 3.47 -2.66
C ALA A 167 -8.50 2.30 -2.78
N ASP A 168 -8.18 1.15 -2.20
CA ASP A 168 -9.04 -0.05 -2.18
C ASP A 168 -9.60 -0.42 -3.59
N PHE A 169 -8.77 -0.25 -4.64
CA PHE A 169 -9.00 -0.75 -6.00
C PHE A 169 -8.36 -2.13 -6.14
#